data_AF-A0A935YTB6-F1
#
_entry.id   AF-A0A935YTB6-F1
#
_cell.length_a   1.000
_cell.length_b   1.000
_cell.length_c   1.000
_cell.angle_alpha   90.00
_cell.angle_beta   90.00
_cell.angle_gamma   90.00
#
_symmetry.space_group_name_H-M   'P 1'
#
loop_
_entity.id
_entity.type
_entity.pdbx_description
1 polymer ?
#
loop_
_entity_poly.entity_id
_entity_poly.type
_entity_poly.pdbx_seq_one_letter_code
_entity_poly.pdbx_strand_id
1 'polypeptide(L)'
;MPSRFIIGLHILKACQLSDEAVCERWVENPYYQYFCGEEFFQHAFPIQRSSMTHWRKRVGESFFEQLLQESLRIAFVSKALKTDQLKRIVVDTTVQPKAVAFPTDVGLMRKAITSLVDLAKRNNIDLRQTYERVVKRAAIKSGRYRRQTNETCKARRNSFVHG
;
A
#
# COMPACT_ATOMS: atom_id res chain seq x y z
N MET A 1 12.49 -15.28 16.61
CA MET A 1 13.10 -14.09 15.98
C MET A 1 13.67 -13.21 17.07
N PRO A 2 14.94 -12.78 16.97
CA PRO A 2 15.51 -11.81 17.90
C PRO A 2 14.67 -10.52 17.90
N SER A 3 14.28 -10.04 19.07
CA SER A 3 13.44 -8.84 19.20
C SER A 3 14.14 -7.59 18.67
N ARG A 4 15.44 -7.44 18.96
CA ARG A 4 16.28 -6.33 18.49
C ARG A 4 16.33 -6.23 16.97
N PHE A 5 16.44 -7.36 16.27
CA PHE A 5 16.49 -7.40 14.80
C PHE A 5 15.21 -6.81 14.18
N ILE A 6 14.04 -7.30 14.59
CA ILE A 6 12.77 -6.86 14.01
C ILE A 6 12.45 -5.40 14.37
N ILE A 7 12.72 -4.99 15.62
CA ILE A 7 12.54 -3.60 16.05
C ILE A 7 13.48 -2.67 15.28
N GLY A 8 14.75 -3.06 15.11
CA GLY A 8 15.73 -2.31 14.33
C GLY A 8 15.29 -2.09 12.89
N LEU A 9 14.78 -3.12 12.22
CA LEU A 9 14.23 -2.98 10.86
C LEU A 9 13.05 -1.99 10.80
N HIS A 10 12.17 -1.99 11.81
CA HIS A 10 11.05 -1.03 11.86
C HIS A 10 11.50 0.40 12.12
N ILE A 11 12.55 0.61 12.90
CA ILE A 11 13.15 1.94 13.09
C ILE A 11 13.80 2.41 11.78
N LEU A 12 14.57 1.55 11.11
CA LEU A 12 15.19 1.87 9.82
C LEU A 12 14.15 2.20 8.74
N LYS A 13 13.00 1.51 8.77
CA LYS A 13 11.86 1.83 7.90
C LYS A 13 11.34 3.25 8.10
N ALA A 14 11.30 3.73 9.34
CA ALA A 14 10.78 5.07 9.65
C ALA A 14 11.60 6.19 8.99
N CYS A 15 12.83 5.91 8.54
CA CYS A 15 13.66 6.80 7.74
C CYS A 15 13.27 6.84 6.25
N GLN A 16 11.97 6.83 5.95
CA GLN A 16 11.38 6.93 4.59
C GLN A 16 11.68 5.75 3.64
N LEU A 17 11.81 4.53 4.17
CA LEU A 17 12.03 3.31 3.36
C LEU A 17 10.79 2.41 3.33
N SER A 18 10.56 1.71 2.21
CA SER A 18 9.55 0.64 2.14
C SER A 18 10.03 -0.62 2.86
N ASP A 19 9.12 -1.55 3.18
CA ASP A 19 9.49 -2.83 3.82
C ASP A 19 10.52 -3.59 2.94
N GLU A 20 10.37 -3.55 1.61
CA GLU A 20 11.30 -4.17 0.65
C GLU A 20 12.65 -3.46 0.59
N ALA A 21 12.64 -2.12 0.51
CA ALA A 21 13.86 -1.32 0.40
C ALA A 21 14.72 -1.43 1.67
N VAL A 22 14.10 -1.57 2.86
CA VAL A 22 14.83 -1.85 4.10
C VAL A 22 15.52 -3.21 4.02
N CYS A 23 14.83 -4.25 3.54
CA CYS A 23 15.40 -5.59 3.43
C CYS A 23 16.61 -5.62 2.48
N GLU A 24 16.51 -4.96 1.33
CA GLU A 24 17.59 -4.88 0.34
C GLU A 24 18.79 -4.12 0.91
N ARG A 25 18.55 -2.93 1.47
CA ARG A 25 19.62 -2.09 2.02
C ARG A 25 20.28 -2.69 3.27
N TRP A 26 19.56 -3.54 4.01
CA TRP A 26 20.12 -4.26 5.14
C TRP A 26 21.20 -5.26 4.72
N VAL A 27 21.02 -5.95 3.58
CA VAL A 27 22.01 -6.90 3.06
C VAL A 27 23.28 -6.18 2.61
N GLU A 28 23.15 -4.98 2.05
CA GLU A 28 24.27 -4.21 1.51
C GLU A 28 25.04 -3.41 2.57
N ASN A 29 24.40 -3.05 3.69
CA ASN A 29 24.94 -2.08 4.64
C ASN A 29 25.33 -2.69 6.00
N PRO A 30 26.63 -2.82 6.31
CA PRO A 30 27.10 -3.34 7.60
C PRO A 30 26.57 -2.57 8.81
N TYR A 31 26.37 -1.25 8.70
CA TYR A 31 25.84 -0.43 9.79
C TYR A 31 24.39 -0.78 10.13
N TYR A 32 23.59 -1.17 9.13
CA TYR A 32 22.20 -1.58 9.35
C TYR A 32 22.15 -2.95 10.05
N GLN A 33 23.07 -3.85 9.69
CA GLN A 33 23.19 -5.16 10.33
C GLN A 33 23.63 -5.02 11.79
N TYR A 34 24.66 -4.21 12.04
CA TYR A 34 25.13 -3.92 13.40
C TYR A 34 24.04 -3.26 14.26
N PHE A 35 23.30 -2.31 13.71
CA PHE A 35 22.18 -1.68 14.40
C PHE A 35 21.12 -2.70 14.83
N CYS A 36 20.75 -3.60 13.92
CA CYS A 36 19.81 -4.71 14.17
C CYS A 36 20.37 -5.79 15.11
N GLY A 37 21.67 -5.76 15.43
CA GLY A 37 22.30 -6.62 16.42
C GLY A 37 23.13 -7.77 15.86
N GLU A 38 23.50 -7.74 14.58
CA GLU A 38 24.44 -8.70 14.01
C GLU A 38 25.88 -8.35 14.40
N GLU A 39 26.65 -9.36 14.80
CA GLU A 39 28.08 -9.23 15.10
C GLU A 39 28.96 -9.41 13.84
N PHE A 40 28.47 -10.20 12.88
CA PHE A 40 29.16 -10.51 11.63
C PHE A 40 28.34 -10.07 10.44
N PHE A 41 29.03 -9.69 9.37
CA PHE A 41 28.38 -9.27 8.14
C PHE A 41 27.69 -10.46 7.44
N GLN A 42 26.40 -10.32 7.18
CA GLN A 42 25.53 -11.29 6.54
C GLN A 42 25.29 -10.89 5.08
N HIS A 43 25.42 -11.85 4.17
CA HIS A 43 25.19 -11.64 2.72
C HIS A 43 23.78 -12.03 2.28
N ALA A 44 22.96 -12.57 3.19
CA ALA A 44 21.60 -12.99 2.90
C ALA A 44 20.65 -12.47 3.98
N PHE A 45 19.43 -12.10 3.58
CA PHE A 45 18.42 -11.64 4.51
C PHE A 45 17.84 -12.82 5.31
N PRO A 46 17.86 -12.79 6.65
CA PRO A 46 17.62 -13.99 7.47
C PRO A 46 16.14 -14.37 7.63
N ILE A 47 15.20 -13.52 7.20
CA ILE A 47 13.75 -13.76 7.35
C ILE A 47 13.02 -13.64 6.01
N GLN A 48 11.82 -14.23 5.92
CA GLN A 48 10.95 -13.98 4.78
C GLN A 48 10.48 -12.52 4.80
N ARG A 49 10.46 -11.84 3.65
CA ARG A 49 10.04 -10.41 3.55
C ARG A 49 8.66 -10.15 4.17
N SER A 50 7.74 -11.10 4.05
CA SER A 50 6.39 -11.01 4.63
C SER A 50 6.37 -11.05 6.16
N SER A 51 7.43 -11.52 6.83
CA SER A 51 7.49 -11.68 8.28
C SER A 51 7.37 -10.35 9.03
N MET A 52 7.84 -9.22 8.46
CA MET A 52 7.67 -7.89 9.06
C MET A 52 6.18 -7.51 9.20
N THR A 53 5.38 -7.80 8.16
CA THR A 53 3.94 -7.52 8.17
C THR A 53 3.19 -8.38 9.18
N HIS A 54 3.55 -9.67 9.27
CA HIS A 54 2.94 -10.59 10.25
C HIS A 54 3.31 -10.20 11.68
N TRP A 55 4.54 -9.79 11.91
CA TRP A 55 4.99 -9.34 13.22
C TRP A 55 4.27 -8.07 13.64
N ARG A 56 4.15 -7.07 12.76
CA ARG A 56 3.40 -5.83 13.01
C ARG A 56 1.97 -6.11 13.45
N LYS A 57 1.26 -7.03 12.75
CA LYS A 57 -0.10 -7.45 13.11
C LYS A 57 -0.18 -8.16 14.47
N ARG A 58 0.85 -8.92 14.83
CA ARG A 58 0.90 -9.68 16.09
C ARG A 58 1.08 -8.78 17.31
N VAL A 59 1.96 -7.78 17.20
CA VAL A 59 2.32 -6.93 18.33
C VAL A 59 1.31 -5.78 18.52
N GLY A 60 0.67 -5.33 17.43
CA GLY A 60 -0.39 -4.34 17.49
C GLY A 60 0.12 -2.89 17.59
N GLU A 61 -0.83 -1.96 17.62
CA GLU A 61 -0.56 -0.51 17.55
C GLU A 61 0.07 0.03 18.84
N SER A 62 -0.38 -0.44 20.00
CA SER A 62 0.09 0.01 21.33
C SER A 62 1.60 -0.12 21.50
N PHE A 63 2.21 -1.13 20.88
CA PHE A 63 3.66 -1.29 20.91
C PHE A 63 4.38 -0.23 20.07
N PHE A 64 3.85 0.13 18.90
CA PHE A 64 4.47 1.17 18.07
C PHE A 64 4.33 2.55 18.71
N GLU A 65 3.24 2.80 19.43
CA GLU A 65 3.09 4.01 20.25
C GLU A 65 4.18 4.09 21.33
N GLN A 66 4.38 3.01 22.09
CA GLN A 66 5.45 2.94 23.10
C GLN A 66 6.85 3.08 22.49
N LEU A 67 7.10 2.42 21.35
CA LEU A 67 8.36 2.51 20.63
C LEU A 67 8.65 3.95 20.18
N LEU A 68 7.63 4.64 19.67
CA LEU A 68 7.75 6.04 19.25
C LEU A 68 8.00 6.94 20.46
N GLN A 69 7.28 6.74 21.55
CA GLN A 69 7.46 7.50 22.80
C GLN A 69 8.89 7.38 23.34
N GLU A 70 9.42 6.16 23.43
CA GLU A 70 10.80 5.96 23.88
C GLU A 70 11.83 6.53 22.89
N SER A 71 11.58 6.41 21.58
CA SER A 71 12.45 6.98 20.56
C SER A 71 12.53 8.51 20.67
N LEU A 72 11.38 9.17 20.91
CA LEU A 72 11.32 10.62 21.14
C LEU A 72 12.01 11.01 22.46
N ARG A 73 11.83 10.22 23.52
CA ARG A 73 12.51 10.44 24.80
C ARG A 73 14.03 10.39 24.64
N ILE A 74 14.54 9.38 23.93
CA ILE A 74 15.98 9.24 23.65
C ILE A 74 16.47 10.42 22.81
N ALA A 75 15.73 10.81 21.76
CA ALA A 75 16.08 11.95 20.92
C ALA A 75 16.14 13.28 21.69
N PHE A 76 15.27 13.45 22.70
CA PHE A 76 15.28 14.60 23.59
C PHE A 76 16.52 14.59 24.51
N VAL A 77 16.80 13.44 25.15
CA VAL A 77 17.97 13.29 26.05
C VAL A 77 19.29 13.45 25.30
N SER A 78 19.39 12.91 24.09
CA SER A 78 20.58 13.01 23.23
C SER A 78 20.76 14.40 22.59
N LYS A 79 19.85 15.35 22.86
CA LYS A 79 19.82 16.70 22.25
C LYS A 79 19.71 16.67 20.72
N ALA A 80 19.31 15.55 20.12
CA ALA A 80 19.03 15.45 18.70
C ALA A 80 17.73 16.19 18.33
N LEU A 81 16.81 16.33 19.28
CA LEU A 81 15.53 17.02 19.11
C LEU A 81 15.51 18.35 19.89
N LYS A 82 15.19 19.45 19.20
CA LYS A 82 14.99 20.76 19.84
C LYS A 82 13.55 20.92 20.28
N THR A 83 13.33 21.64 21.39
CA THR A 83 11.98 21.96 21.92
C THR A 83 11.11 22.69 20.91
N ASP A 84 11.70 23.51 20.02
CA ASP A 84 10.94 24.21 18.97
C ASP A 84 10.35 23.27 17.91
N GLN A 85 10.98 22.12 17.65
CA GLN A 85 10.47 21.15 16.68
C GLN A 85 9.25 20.38 17.21
N LEU A 86 9.05 20.32 18.53
CA LEU A 86 7.88 19.69 19.14
C LEU A 86 6.62 20.56 19.04
N LYS A 87 6.74 21.86 18.75
CA LYS A 87 5.60 22.80 18.69
C LYS A 87 4.70 22.56 17.48
N ARG A 88 5.21 21.93 16.41
CA ARG A 88 4.47 21.70 15.16
C ARG A 88 4.78 20.32 14.63
N ILE A 89 3.75 19.47 14.58
CA ILE A 89 3.81 18.16 13.96
C ILE A 89 3.11 18.25 12.61
N VAL A 90 3.83 17.93 11.52
CA VAL A 90 3.24 17.78 10.19
C VAL A 90 3.01 16.30 9.96
N VAL A 91 1.73 15.90 9.90
CA VAL A 91 1.34 14.52 9.62
C VAL A 91 0.90 14.45 8.17
N ASP A 92 1.65 13.71 7.33
CA ASP A 92 1.25 13.43 5.96
C ASP A 92 0.05 12.46 5.95
N THR A 93 -1.17 12.99 5.90
CA THR A 93 -2.39 12.19 5.72
C THR A 93 -2.55 11.78 4.26
N THR A 94 -1.63 10.96 3.73
CA THR A 94 -1.63 10.58 2.29
C THR A 94 -2.50 9.38 1.96
N VAL A 95 -3.21 8.80 2.93
CA VAL A 95 -4.23 7.77 2.66
C VAL A 95 -5.57 8.24 3.20
N GLN A 96 -6.08 9.34 2.66
CA GLN A 96 -7.51 9.58 2.73
C GLN A 96 -8.18 8.55 1.80
N PRO A 97 -9.00 7.61 2.30
CA PRO A 97 -9.78 6.74 1.43
C PRO A 97 -10.78 7.62 0.68
N LYS A 98 -10.39 8.11 -0.49
CA LYS A 98 -11.31 8.74 -1.41
C LYS A 98 -12.23 7.61 -1.87
N ALA A 99 -13.52 7.69 -1.57
CA ALA A 99 -14.54 6.76 -2.05
C ALA A 99 -14.75 6.91 -3.58
N VAL A 100 -13.66 6.81 -4.34
CA VAL A 100 -13.60 6.98 -5.78
C VAL A 100 -13.22 5.63 -6.35
N ALA A 101 -14.20 4.97 -6.96
CA ALA A 101 -13.95 3.76 -7.71
C ALA A 101 -12.93 4.06 -8.83
N PHE A 102 -11.98 3.14 -9.04
CA PHE A 102 -10.96 3.26 -10.07
C PHE A 102 -11.60 3.55 -11.44
N PRO A 103 -11.16 4.60 -12.16
CA PRO A 103 -11.75 4.97 -13.43
C PRO A 103 -11.43 3.88 -14.45
N THR A 104 -12.46 3.17 -14.88
CA THR A 104 -12.38 2.29 -16.04
C THR A 104 -13.24 2.91 -17.13
N ASP A 105 -12.78 2.87 -18.37
CA ASP A 105 -13.51 3.48 -19.50
C ASP A 105 -14.95 2.96 -19.58
N VAL A 106 -15.15 1.66 -19.32
CA VAL A 106 -16.48 1.02 -19.24
C VAL A 106 -17.34 1.64 -18.13
N GLY A 107 -16.76 1.86 -16.95
CA GLY A 107 -17.45 2.47 -15.81
C GLY A 107 -17.81 3.94 -16.07
N LEU A 108 -16.91 4.69 -16.70
CA LEU A 108 -17.12 6.08 -17.08
C LEU A 108 -18.21 6.22 -18.15
N MET A 109 -18.16 5.42 -19.22
CA MET A 109 -19.18 5.42 -20.27
C MET A 109 -20.57 5.06 -19.72
N ARG A 110 -20.66 4.06 -18.83
CA ARG A 110 -21.92 3.71 -18.19
C ARG A 110 -22.48 4.86 -17.34
N LYS A 111 -21.62 5.53 -16.55
CA LYS A 111 -22.03 6.70 -15.77
C LYS A 111 -22.53 7.82 -16.66
N ALA A 112 -21.79 8.16 -17.73
CA ALA A 112 -22.18 9.19 -18.68
C ALA A 112 -23.56 8.93 -19.31
N ILE A 113 -23.81 7.70 -19.77
CA ILE A 113 -25.10 7.34 -20.38
C ILE A 113 -26.24 7.40 -19.37
N THR A 114 -26.04 6.90 -18.14
CA THR A 114 -27.06 7.01 -17.09
C THR A 114 -27.35 8.48 -16.76
N SER A 115 -26.32 9.32 -16.61
CA SER A 115 -26.48 10.75 -16.34
C SER A 115 -27.23 11.49 -17.46
N LEU A 116 -26.98 11.17 -18.73
CA LEU A 116 -27.68 11.77 -19.87
C LEU A 116 -29.16 11.36 -19.92
N VAL A 117 -29.46 10.09 -19.64
CA VAL A 117 -30.85 9.59 -19.57
C VAL A 117 -31.60 10.28 -18.42
N ASP A 118 -30.96 10.44 -17.27
CA ASP A 118 -31.56 11.15 -16.12
C ASP A 118 -31.77 12.64 -16.42
N LEU A 119 -30.84 13.27 -17.14
CA LEU A 119 -30.97 14.67 -17.58
C LEU A 119 -32.13 14.84 -18.56
N ALA A 120 -32.29 13.93 -19.52
CA ALA A 120 -33.40 13.96 -20.48
C ALA A 120 -34.75 13.84 -19.77
N LYS A 121 -34.87 12.93 -18.78
CA LYS A 121 -36.07 12.78 -17.94
C LYS A 121 -36.39 14.06 -17.17
N ARG A 122 -35.38 14.72 -16.57
CA ARG A 122 -35.56 15.98 -15.84
C ARG A 122 -36.05 17.13 -16.73
N ASN A 123 -35.68 17.12 -18.01
CA ASN A 123 -36.06 18.15 -18.98
C ASN A 123 -37.28 17.73 -19.82
N ASN A 124 -37.97 16.64 -19.48
CA ASN A 124 -39.12 16.11 -20.21
C ASN A 124 -38.86 15.89 -21.71
N ILE A 125 -37.64 15.52 -22.08
CA ILE A 125 -37.28 15.17 -23.46
C ILE A 125 -37.59 13.69 -23.68
N ASP A 126 -38.49 13.39 -24.61
CA ASP A 126 -38.81 12.02 -24.96
C ASP A 126 -37.68 11.40 -25.80
N LEU A 127 -37.08 10.32 -25.29
CA LEU A 127 -36.01 9.61 -25.94
C LEU A 127 -36.58 8.41 -26.69
N ARG A 128 -36.56 8.46 -28.02
CA ARG A 128 -36.96 7.34 -28.90
C ARG A 128 -36.35 6.01 -28.48
N GLN A 129 -35.10 6.01 -28.02
CA GLN A 129 -34.43 4.84 -27.47
C GLN A 129 -33.49 5.21 -26.33
N THR A 130 -33.48 4.37 -25.29
CA THR A 130 -32.50 4.46 -24.19
C THR A 130 -31.55 3.26 -24.23
N TYR A 131 -30.24 3.51 -24.24
CA TYR A 131 -29.22 2.45 -24.21
C TYR A 131 -28.87 1.98 -22.80
N GLU A 132 -29.58 2.43 -21.76
CA GLU A 132 -29.27 2.12 -20.36
C GLU A 132 -29.17 0.61 -20.08
N ARG A 133 -30.15 -0.17 -20.60
CA ARG A 133 -30.17 -1.63 -20.46
C ARG A 133 -29.05 -2.32 -21.25
N VAL A 134 -28.75 -1.82 -22.44
CA VAL A 134 -27.70 -2.36 -23.32
C VAL A 134 -26.33 -2.16 -22.68
N VAL A 135 -26.07 -0.95 -22.19
CA VAL A 135 -24.81 -0.57 -21.54
C VAL A 135 -24.57 -1.35 -20.25
N LYS A 136 -25.63 -1.59 -19.46
CA LYS A 136 -25.53 -2.48 -18.28
C LYS A 136 -25.07 -3.89 -18.66
N ARG A 137 -25.65 -4.48 -19.71
CA ARG A 137 -25.27 -5.81 -20.20
C ARG A 137 -23.85 -5.82 -20.77
N ALA A 138 -23.49 -4.82 -21.56
CA ALA A 138 -22.16 -4.66 -22.15
C ALA A 138 -21.07 -4.51 -21.08
N ALA A 139 -21.33 -3.73 -20.03
CA ALA A 139 -20.40 -3.55 -18.92
C ALA A 139 -20.14 -4.85 -18.14
N ILE A 140 -21.16 -5.71 -18.00
CA ILE A 140 -20.98 -7.03 -17.38
C ILE A 140 -20.15 -7.94 -18.29
N LYS A 141 -20.42 -7.95 -19.60
CA LYS A 141 -19.66 -8.75 -20.57
C LYS A 141 -18.19 -8.34 -20.64
N SER A 142 -17.89 -7.04 -20.72
CA SER A 142 -16.50 -6.54 -20.73
C SER A 142 -15.75 -6.91 -19.46
N GLY A 143 -16.42 -6.87 -18.30
CA GLY A 143 -15.88 -7.38 -17.04
C GLY A 143 -15.51 -8.87 -17.08
N ARG A 144 -16.32 -9.72 -17.74
CA ARG A 144 -16.04 -11.14 -17.92
C ARG A 144 -14.86 -11.39 -18.87
N TYR A 145 -14.82 -10.71 -20.01
CA TYR A 145 -13.69 -10.82 -20.96
C TYR A 145 -12.36 -10.39 -20.34
N ARG A 146 -12.36 -9.31 -19.53
CA ARG A 146 -11.17 -8.86 -18.80
C ARG A 146 -10.67 -9.91 -17.80
N ARG A 147 -11.56 -10.64 -17.13
CA ARG A 147 -11.18 -11.73 -16.22
C ARG A 147 -10.55 -12.89 -16.99
N GLN A 148 -11.20 -13.33 -18.07
CA GLN A 148 -10.70 -14.44 -18.89
C GLN A 148 -9.32 -14.15 -19.50
N THR A 149 -9.10 -12.92 -19.99
CA THR A 149 -7.78 -12.49 -20.50
C THR A 149 -6.72 -12.41 -19.41
N ASN A 150 -7.08 -11.95 -18.21
CA ASN A 150 -6.15 -11.94 -17.09
C ASN A 150 -5.78 -13.36 -16.61
N GLU A 151 -6.74 -14.29 -16.63
CA GLU A 151 -6.52 -15.70 -16.30
C GLU A 151 -5.60 -16.38 -17.31
N THR A 152 -5.80 -16.15 -18.61
CA THR A 152 -4.91 -16.69 -19.66
C THR A 152 -3.51 -16.07 -19.59
N CYS A 153 -3.38 -14.78 -19.32
CA CYS A 153 -2.09 -14.13 -19.10
C CYS A 153 -1.35 -14.67 -17.85
N LYS A 154 -2.07 -14.95 -16.75
CA LYS A 154 -1.50 -15.60 -15.57
C LYS A 154 -1.05 -17.03 -15.87
N ALA A 155 -1.86 -17.81 -16.57
CA ALA A 155 -1.51 -19.17 -16.96
C ALA A 155 -0.24 -19.21 -17.81
N ARG A 156 -0.12 -18.31 -18.80
CA ARG A 156 1.09 -18.16 -19.64
C ARG A 156 2.35 -17.78 -18.85
N ARG A 157 2.21 -16.94 -17.82
CA ARG A 157 3.34 -16.60 -16.93
C ARG A 157 3.78 -17.80 -16.10
N ASN A 158 2.84 -18.53 -15.52
CA ASN A 158 3.16 -19.69 -14.69
C ASN A 158 3.81 -20.82 -15.49
N SER A 159 3.40 -21.03 -16.74
CA SER A 159 4.04 -22.00 -17.65
C SER A 159 5.46 -21.61 -18.04
N PHE A 160 5.82 -20.33 -18.01
CA PHE A 160 7.19 -19.84 -18.29
C PHE A 160 8.12 -19.92 -17.08
N VAL A 161 7.57 -20.04 -15.87
CA VAL A 161 8.33 -20.09 -14.60
C VAL A 161 8.63 -21.53 -14.17
N HIS A 162 7.91 -22.51 -14.70
CA HIS A 162 8.05 -23.94 -14.37
C HIS A 162 8.50 -24.80 -15.57
N GLY A 163 9.08 -24.16 -16.58
CA GLY A 163 9.66 -24.81 -17.78
C GLY A 163 11.14 -24.52 -17.89
#